data_AF-A0A963L7H6-F1
#
_entry.id   AF-A0A963L7H6-F1
#
_cell.length_a   1.000
_cell.length_b   1.000
_cell.length_c   1.000
_cell.angle_alpha   90.00
_cell.angle_beta   90.00
_cell.angle_gamma   90.00
#
_symmetry.space_group_name_H-M   'P 1'
#
loop_
_entity.id
_entity.type
_entity.pdbx_description
1 polymer ?
#
loop_
_entity_poly.entity_id
_entity_poly.type
_entity_poly.pdbx_seq_one_letter_code
_entity_poly.pdbx_strand_id
1 'polypeptide(L)'
;MNAVWNVLSGHVGRALMAVSLALASLSTHASVTLTPVFRFFNQQSSAHFYTISVAERDRVLSTLSQFQYEGAAFLASTTPDPSLSPVHRFFNVRTGVHFYTISEDERQRVQQTLPDFRYEGVAYHASLSSGADRYPLYRFYLAGKGYHFYTASADEAARIRAQLPQYVDEGVAYYLPGPVSGSPAPTANLTALTTTVPAGGATTLQWSASNATSCSASGGWHGTLPTSGSASTGVLTASAVFTLVCAGPGGSAAASVAITVPGQAITGLNFPSNQSYSDDLRFKFTGANLLDPYPATYIWRVNVRHQPGYYTTFFWGPDGPFGAVAYYGAHPYPDGGGSNTLTHKWEISIEGTDTVTDLNGHSTAVNYGAWHTQALVVRRVNTNELEARFYWDLPDTTKVIGHTTIYTDYANGFGSRPYAGKALSFGDAPWAIGNERLSGVLRGIQIYAAELSVADILSEVAAPLGTAAGASSIWYLNLNPTPADITD
;
A
#
# COMPACT_ATOMS: atom_id res chain seq x y z
N MET A 1 -22.56 -58.97 -37.24
CA MET A 1 -23.30 -60.03 -36.52
C MET A 1 -24.23 -59.32 -35.55
N ASN A 2 -25.14 -58.49 -36.06
CA ASN A 2 -26.42 -58.84 -36.69
C ASN A 2 -27.34 -59.38 -35.58
N ALA A 3 -28.22 -58.53 -35.06
CA ALA A 3 -29.60 -58.38 -35.55
C ALA A 3 -30.45 -59.57 -35.10
N VAL A 4 -31.70 -59.49 -34.66
CA VAL A 4 -32.67 -58.42 -34.48
C VAL A 4 -33.93 -59.22 -34.12
N TRP A 5 -34.62 -58.85 -33.03
CA TRP A 5 -36.09 -58.95 -32.87
C TRP A 5 -36.71 -60.37 -32.88
N ASN A 6 -37.94 -60.67 -32.48
CA ASN A 6 -39.17 -59.94 -32.17
C ASN A 6 -40.16 -60.96 -31.57
N VAL A 7 -40.97 -60.63 -30.55
CA VAL A 7 -42.38 -61.09 -30.46
C VAL A 7 -43.21 -60.08 -29.64
N LEU A 8 -44.16 -59.47 -30.35
CA LEU A 8 -45.36 -58.68 -29.97
C LEU A 8 -46.40 -59.57 -29.23
N SER A 9 -47.42 -59.13 -28.48
CA SER A 9 -48.29 -57.95 -28.51
C SER A 9 -49.30 -58.00 -27.35
N GLY A 10 -49.74 -56.85 -26.84
CA GLY A 10 -50.93 -56.71 -25.99
C GLY A 10 -51.24 -55.24 -25.68
N HIS A 11 -52.20 -54.66 -26.40
CA HIS A 11 -52.69 -53.27 -26.26
C HIS A 11 -53.49 -53.12 -24.94
N VAL A 12 -53.63 -51.96 -24.26
CA VAL A 12 -54.45 -50.79 -24.61
C VAL A 12 -54.07 -49.58 -23.71
N GLY A 13 -53.98 -48.37 -24.28
CA GLY A 13 -54.43 -47.15 -23.57
C GLY A 13 -53.43 -46.09 -23.08
N ARG A 14 -52.85 -45.32 -24.02
CA ARG A 14 -52.51 -43.87 -23.96
C ARG A 14 -51.75 -43.29 -22.74
N ALA A 15 -50.48 -42.93 -22.95
CA ALA A 15 -49.99 -41.54 -22.97
C ALA A 15 -48.50 -41.50 -23.36
N LEU A 16 -48.16 -40.66 -24.36
CA LEU A 16 -46.78 -40.29 -24.64
C LEU A 16 -46.21 -39.53 -23.44
N MET A 17 -45.05 -39.94 -22.93
CA MET A 17 -43.94 -39.02 -22.69
C MET A 17 -42.66 -39.80 -22.39
N ALA A 18 -41.59 -39.31 -23.00
CA ALA A 18 -40.26 -39.87 -22.99
C ALA A 18 -39.75 -40.11 -21.56
N VAL A 19 -39.12 -41.27 -21.36
CA VAL A 19 -38.16 -41.50 -20.29
C VAL A 19 -36.93 -40.65 -20.63
N SER A 20 -36.95 -39.38 -20.24
CA SER A 20 -35.73 -38.58 -20.15
C SER A 20 -35.05 -38.94 -18.85
N LEU A 21 -33.84 -39.50 -18.95
CA LEU A 21 -32.86 -39.51 -17.87
C LEU A 21 -32.81 -38.11 -17.26
N ALA A 22 -33.31 -37.96 -16.04
CA ALA A 22 -32.92 -36.85 -15.19
C ALA A 22 -31.49 -37.13 -14.70
N LEU A 23 -30.52 -36.96 -15.60
CA LEU A 23 -29.23 -36.44 -15.19
C LEU A 23 -29.55 -35.07 -14.61
N ALA A 24 -29.58 -34.98 -13.29
CA ALA A 24 -29.45 -33.70 -12.61
C ALA A 24 -28.14 -33.10 -13.14
N SER A 25 -28.24 -32.18 -14.11
CA SER A 25 -27.18 -31.23 -14.31
C SER A 25 -27.14 -30.42 -13.02
N LEU A 26 -26.24 -30.81 -12.12
CA LEU A 26 -25.63 -29.85 -11.23
C LEU A 26 -25.01 -28.82 -12.17
N SER A 27 -25.76 -27.75 -12.45
CA SER A 27 -25.21 -26.57 -13.09
C SER A 27 -24.17 -26.06 -12.11
N THR A 28 -22.92 -26.42 -12.36
CA THR A 28 -21.75 -25.84 -11.73
C THR A 28 -21.74 -24.37 -12.15
N HIS A 29 -22.55 -23.55 -11.47
CA HIS A 29 -22.40 -22.10 -11.57
C HIS A 29 -20.99 -21.83 -11.05
N ALA A 30 -20.12 -21.39 -11.95
CA ALA A 30 -18.84 -20.85 -11.54
C ALA A 30 -19.13 -19.80 -10.47
N SER A 31 -18.47 -19.90 -9.32
CA SER A 31 -18.65 -18.89 -8.28
C SER A 31 -18.30 -17.53 -8.87
N VAL A 32 -19.29 -16.63 -8.93
CA VAL A 32 -19.12 -15.29 -9.46
C VAL A 32 -18.08 -14.57 -8.60
N THR A 33 -16.97 -14.16 -9.19
CA THR A 33 -15.94 -13.40 -8.48
C THR A 33 -16.46 -12.01 -8.16
N LEU A 34 -16.73 -11.76 -6.89
CA LEU A 34 -17.19 -10.48 -6.40
C LEU A 34 -16.02 -9.54 -6.13
N THR A 35 -16.04 -8.37 -6.75
CA THR A 35 -15.02 -7.32 -6.62
C THR A 35 -15.63 -6.09 -5.96
N PRO A 36 -14.89 -5.40 -5.07
CA PRO A 36 -15.35 -4.14 -4.48
C PRO A 36 -15.58 -3.04 -5.51
N VAL A 37 -16.71 -2.34 -5.38
CA VAL A 37 -16.97 -1.06 -6.05
C VAL A 37 -16.66 0.07 -5.07
N PHE A 38 -15.69 0.89 -5.44
CA PHE A 38 -15.16 2.02 -4.69
C PHE A 38 -16.04 3.25 -4.87
N ARG A 39 -16.32 3.98 -3.78
CA ARG A 39 -17.11 5.22 -3.79
C ARG A 39 -16.25 6.43 -3.45
N PHE A 40 -16.50 7.52 -4.16
CA PHE A 40 -15.87 8.81 -3.94
C PHE A 40 -16.92 9.91 -3.88
N PHE A 41 -16.75 10.87 -2.97
CA PHE A 41 -17.53 12.09 -2.91
C PHE A 41 -16.80 13.22 -3.63
N ASN A 42 -17.41 13.78 -4.68
CA ASN A 42 -16.87 14.95 -5.38
C ASN A 42 -17.28 16.22 -4.65
N GLN A 43 -16.33 16.88 -4.00
CA GLN A 43 -16.58 18.08 -3.20
C GLN A 43 -17.00 19.29 -4.04
N GLN A 44 -16.68 19.31 -5.34
CA GLN A 44 -17.01 20.40 -6.26
C GLN A 44 -18.45 20.30 -6.78
N SER A 45 -18.87 19.12 -7.23
CA SER A 45 -20.23 18.90 -7.75
C SER A 45 -21.23 18.44 -6.68
N SER A 46 -20.72 18.03 -5.52
CA SER A 46 -21.44 17.30 -4.46
C SER A 46 -22.02 15.95 -4.93
N ALA A 47 -21.62 15.46 -6.09
CA ALA A 47 -22.05 14.17 -6.62
C ALA A 47 -21.12 13.03 -6.14
N HIS A 48 -21.56 11.79 -6.29
CA HIS A 48 -20.73 10.62 -6.01
C HIS A 48 -20.25 9.96 -7.30
N PHE A 49 -19.04 9.40 -7.24
CA PHE A 49 -18.44 8.61 -8.31
C PHE A 49 -18.17 7.18 -7.83
N TYR A 50 -18.45 6.20 -8.68
CA TYR A 50 -18.32 4.77 -8.39
C TYR A 50 -17.46 4.06 -9.43
N THR A 51 -16.49 3.28 -8.98
CA THR A 51 -15.66 2.47 -9.87
C THR A 51 -15.33 1.10 -9.28
N ILE A 52 -15.41 0.05 -10.10
CA ILE A 52 -14.92 -1.29 -9.75
C ILE A 52 -13.42 -1.46 -10.10
N SER A 53 -12.88 -0.55 -10.91
CA SER A 53 -11.52 -0.62 -11.41
C SER A 53 -10.55 -0.10 -10.36
N VAL A 54 -9.67 -0.99 -9.88
CA VAL A 54 -8.57 -0.65 -8.97
C VAL A 54 -7.67 0.43 -9.59
N ALA A 55 -7.35 0.31 -10.87
CA ALA A 55 -6.52 1.29 -11.57
C ALA A 55 -7.21 2.67 -11.69
N GLU A 56 -8.53 2.70 -11.89
CA GLU A 56 -9.28 3.98 -11.92
C GLU A 56 -9.38 4.59 -10.52
N ARG A 57 -9.64 3.79 -9.49
CA ARG A 57 -9.58 4.22 -8.09
C ARG A 57 -8.24 4.88 -7.78
N ASP A 58 -7.14 4.21 -8.11
CA ASP A 58 -5.79 4.70 -7.83
C ASP A 58 -5.46 5.96 -8.64
N ARG A 59 -5.96 6.05 -9.88
CA ARG A 59 -5.86 7.27 -10.70
C ARG A 59 -6.64 8.43 -10.10
N VAL A 60 -7.88 8.21 -9.66
CA VAL A 60 -8.70 9.27 -9.03
C VAL A 60 -8.05 9.76 -7.75
N LEU A 61 -7.58 8.84 -6.89
CA LEU A 61 -6.86 9.15 -5.65
C LEU A 61 -5.60 9.99 -5.89
N SER A 62 -4.86 9.71 -6.96
CA SER A 62 -3.58 10.38 -7.24
C SER A 62 -3.72 11.66 -8.06
N THR A 63 -4.77 11.81 -8.87
CA THR A 63 -4.85 12.90 -9.86
C THR A 63 -5.99 13.89 -9.64
N LEU A 64 -7.02 13.55 -8.86
CA LEU A 64 -8.24 14.36 -8.75
C LEU A 64 -8.56 14.68 -7.28
N SER A 65 -7.92 15.71 -6.74
CA SER A 65 -8.04 16.14 -5.34
C SER A 65 -9.46 16.53 -4.91
N GLN A 66 -10.35 16.86 -5.86
CA GLN A 66 -11.76 17.15 -5.57
C GLN A 66 -12.58 15.91 -5.16
N PHE A 67 -12.04 14.70 -5.31
CA PHE A 67 -12.70 13.46 -4.92
C PHE A 67 -12.17 12.96 -3.58
N GLN A 68 -13.05 12.94 -2.57
CA GLN A 68 -12.79 12.31 -1.29
C GLN A 68 -13.14 10.82 -1.37
N TYR A 69 -12.19 9.94 -1.08
CA TYR A 69 -12.42 8.50 -1.06
C TYR A 69 -13.20 8.06 0.18
N GLU A 70 -14.27 7.29 -0.02
CA GLU A 70 -15.17 6.82 1.04
C GLU A 70 -15.10 5.30 1.27
N GLY A 71 -14.18 4.60 0.59
CA GLY A 71 -14.00 3.17 0.72
C GLY A 71 -14.79 2.33 -0.30
N ALA A 72 -14.90 1.03 -0.01
CA ALA A 72 -15.74 0.11 -0.78
C ALA A 72 -17.21 0.27 -0.37
N ALA A 73 -18.07 0.63 -1.31
CA ALA A 73 -19.50 0.83 -1.05
C ALA A 73 -20.32 -0.46 -1.14
N PHE A 74 -19.95 -1.35 -2.06
CA PHE A 74 -20.61 -2.65 -2.25
C PHE A 74 -19.73 -3.58 -3.09
N LEU A 75 -20.19 -4.83 -3.25
CA LEU A 75 -19.56 -5.83 -4.11
C LEU A 75 -20.37 -6.02 -5.39
N ALA A 76 -19.71 -6.20 -6.53
CA ALA A 76 -20.33 -6.53 -7.80
C ALA A 76 -19.43 -7.45 -8.64
N SER A 77 -19.97 -8.04 -9.71
CA SER A 77 -19.19 -8.90 -10.61
C SER A 77 -18.50 -8.09 -11.71
N THR A 78 -17.21 -8.32 -11.93
CA THR A 78 -16.49 -7.80 -13.10
C THR A 78 -16.74 -8.64 -14.36
N THR A 79 -17.11 -9.91 -14.20
CA THR A 79 -17.32 -10.84 -15.32
C THR A 79 -18.81 -11.06 -15.59
N PRO A 80 -19.22 -11.23 -16.86
CA PRO A 80 -20.57 -11.64 -17.20
C PRO A 80 -20.92 -13.00 -16.58
N ASP A 81 -22.18 -13.18 -16.20
CA ASP A 81 -22.78 -14.44 -15.77
C ASP A 81 -24.21 -14.52 -16.30
N PRO A 82 -24.74 -15.70 -16.69
CA PRO A 82 -26.11 -15.83 -17.21
C PRO A 82 -27.21 -15.29 -16.29
N SER A 83 -26.95 -15.20 -14.98
CA SER A 83 -27.89 -14.70 -13.97
C SER A 83 -27.79 -13.19 -13.71
N LEU A 84 -26.84 -12.51 -14.38
CA LEU A 84 -26.53 -11.09 -14.25
C LEU A 84 -26.73 -10.34 -15.58
N SER A 85 -26.91 -9.03 -15.46
CA SER A 85 -27.05 -8.06 -16.53
C SER A 85 -26.01 -6.94 -16.37
N PRO A 86 -25.51 -6.37 -17.47
CA PRO A 86 -24.54 -5.29 -17.41
C PRO A 86 -25.14 -4.01 -16.80
N VAL A 87 -24.36 -3.35 -15.95
CA VAL A 87 -24.62 -1.98 -15.49
C VAL A 87 -23.76 -1.02 -16.29
N HIS A 88 -24.41 -0.14 -17.02
CA HIS A 88 -23.83 0.81 -17.95
C HIS A 88 -23.44 2.11 -17.24
N ARG A 89 -22.27 2.67 -17.57
CA ARG A 89 -21.79 3.96 -17.07
C ARG A 89 -21.77 5.01 -18.16
N PHE A 90 -22.16 6.22 -17.78
CA PHE A 90 -22.07 7.42 -18.60
C PHE A 90 -21.37 8.53 -17.84
N PHE A 91 -20.62 9.36 -18.54
CA PHE A 91 -20.01 10.57 -18.04
C PHE A 91 -20.67 11.79 -18.66
N ASN A 92 -21.24 12.68 -17.83
CA ASN A 92 -21.77 13.95 -18.31
C ASN A 92 -20.62 14.95 -18.50
N VAL A 93 -20.29 15.28 -19.74
CA VAL A 93 -19.14 16.15 -20.05
C VAL A 93 -19.33 17.60 -19.62
N ARG A 94 -20.58 18.02 -19.36
CA ARG A 94 -20.91 19.38 -18.93
C ARG A 94 -20.86 19.54 -17.41
N THR A 95 -21.30 18.55 -16.66
CA THR A 95 -21.39 18.63 -15.19
C THR A 95 -20.31 17.84 -14.45
N GLY A 96 -19.60 16.94 -15.14
CA GLY A 96 -18.58 16.08 -14.56
C GLY A 96 -19.13 14.95 -13.68
N VAL A 97 -20.45 14.71 -13.70
CA VAL A 97 -21.10 13.66 -12.90
C VAL A 97 -21.30 12.39 -13.73
N HIS A 98 -21.34 11.24 -13.06
CA HIS A 98 -21.58 9.95 -13.70
C HIS A 98 -23.03 9.51 -13.50
N PHE A 99 -23.53 8.74 -14.47
CA PHE A 99 -24.83 8.09 -14.42
C PHE A 99 -24.67 6.59 -14.65
N TYR A 100 -25.40 5.79 -13.88
CA TYR A 100 -25.34 4.34 -13.90
C TYR A 100 -26.73 3.74 -14.10
N THR A 101 -26.86 2.81 -15.03
CA THR A 101 -28.12 2.11 -15.29
C THR A 101 -27.91 0.66 -15.69
N ILE A 102 -28.72 -0.24 -15.13
CA ILE A 102 -28.84 -1.63 -15.59
C ILE A 102 -29.84 -1.78 -16.75
N SER A 103 -30.69 -0.76 -16.96
CA SER A 103 -31.77 -0.82 -17.94
C SER A 103 -31.21 -0.55 -19.34
N GLU A 104 -31.30 -1.56 -20.19
CA GLU A 104 -30.88 -1.50 -21.58
C GLU A 104 -31.63 -0.40 -22.36
N ASP A 105 -32.92 -0.21 -22.05
CA ASP A 105 -33.78 0.85 -22.60
C ASP A 105 -33.40 2.25 -22.09
N GLU A 106 -33.05 2.37 -20.80
CA GLU A 106 -32.58 3.65 -20.24
C GLU A 106 -31.22 4.01 -20.85
N ARG A 107 -30.30 3.06 -20.98
CA ARG A 107 -29.02 3.26 -21.68
C ARG A 107 -29.26 3.74 -23.12
N GLN A 108 -30.17 3.10 -23.86
CA GLN A 108 -30.51 3.50 -25.24
C GLN A 108 -31.08 4.92 -25.30
N ARG A 109 -32.05 5.24 -24.42
CA ARG A 109 -32.64 6.58 -24.36
C ARG A 109 -31.60 7.64 -24.02
N VAL A 110 -30.71 7.41 -23.06
CA VAL A 110 -29.64 8.36 -22.72
C VAL A 110 -28.76 8.62 -23.94
N GLN A 111 -28.32 7.58 -24.66
CA GLN A 111 -27.51 7.74 -25.87
C GLN A 111 -28.23 8.49 -27.00
N GLN A 112 -29.55 8.29 -27.15
CA GLN A 112 -30.33 8.91 -28.22
C GLN A 112 -30.75 10.35 -27.93
N THR A 113 -31.00 10.68 -26.66
CA THR A 113 -31.71 11.92 -26.28
C THR A 113 -30.89 12.89 -25.45
N LEU A 114 -29.78 12.45 -24.84
CA LEU A 114 -28.98 13.27 -23.93
C LEU A 114 -27.53 13.41 -24.43
N PRO A 115 -27.24 14.38 -25.32
CA PRO A 115 -25.93 14.49 -25.99
C PRO A 115 -24.75 14.79 -25.05
N ASP A 116 -25.01 15.35 -23.86
CA ASP A 116 -23.96 15.63 -22.88
C ASP A 116 -23.43 14.37 -22.18
N PHE A 117 -24.13 13.24 -22.27
CA PHE A 117 -23.73 12.00 -21.62
C PHE A 117 -22.93 11.11 -22.59
N ARG A 118 -21.62 11.07 -22.39
CA ARG A 118 -20.73 10.15 -23.09
C ARG A 118 -20.86 8.75 -22.48
N TYR A 119 -21.20 7.76 -23.30
CA TYR A 119 -21.21 6.36 -22.89
C TYR A 119 -19.79 5.85 -22.65
N GLU A 120 -19.54 5.25 -21.49
CA GLU A 120 -18.21 4.76 -21.07
C GLU A 120 -18.12 3.23 -21.00
N GLY A 121 -19.20 2.52 -21.33
CA GLY A 121 -19.23 1.05 -21.34
C GLY A 121 -19.89 0.43 -20.10
N VAL A 122 -19.61 -0.85 -19.89
CA VAL A 122 -20.11 -1.62 -18.74
C VAL A 122 -19.21 -1.36 -17.53
N ALA A 123 -19.80 -0.88 -16.45
CA ALA A 123 -19.11 -0.64 -15.18
C ALA A 123 -18.87 -1.95 -14.42
N TYR A 124 -19.91 -2.78 -14.32
CA TYR A 124 -19.93 -4.08 -13.62
C TYR A 124 -21.23 -4.81 -13.98
N HIS A 125 -21.41 -6.02 -13.46
CA HIS A 125 -22.62 -6.82 -13.66
C HIS A 125 -23.38 -7.00 -12.33
N ALA A 126 -24.69 -6.82 -12.40
CA ALA A 126 -25.63 -6.95 -11.29
C ALA A 126 -26.90 -7.69 -11.78
N SER A 127 -27.94 -7.85 -10.96
CA SER A 127 -29.16 -8.54 -11.40
C SER A 127 -30.39 -7.64 -11.39
N LEU A 128 -31.25 -7.85 -12.38
CA LEU A 128 -32.58 -7.24 -12.46
C LEU A 128 -33.58 -7.86 -11.47
N SER A 129 -33.31 -9.08 -11.00
CA SER A 129 -34.24 -9.83 -10.15
C SER A 129 -33.68 -9.99 -8.74
N SER A 130 -34.55 -9.86 -7.73
CA SER A 130 -34.25 -10.23 -6.35
C SER A 130 -33.92 -11.72 -6.25
N GLY A 131 -33.16 -12.11 -5.22
CA GLY A 131 -32.81 -13.50 -4.95
C GLY A 131 -32.25 -13.68 -3.54
N ALA A 132 -32.15 -14.93 -3.08
CA ALA A 132 -31.60 -15.29 -1.78
C ALA A 132 -30.07 -15.09 -1.68
N ASP A 133 -29.43 -14.69 -2.77
CA ASP A 133 -28.01 -14.41 -2.92
C ASP A 133 -27.79 -12.98 -3.44
N ARG A 134 -28.78 -12.09 -3.21
CA ARG A 134 -28.77 -10.72 -3.74
C ARG A 134 -29.38 -9.74 -2.74
N TYR A 135 -28.91 -8.50 -2.78
CA TYR A 135 -29.45 -7.40 -1.97
C TYR A 135 -29.68 -6.15 -2.83
N PRO A 136 -30.64 -5.27 -2.48
CA PRO A 136 -30.97 -4.13 -3.31
C PRO A 136 -29.89 -3.04 -3.29
N LEU A 137 -29.66 -2.43 -4.44
CA LEU A 137 -29.06 -1.10 -4.57
C LEU A 137 -30.18 -0.09 -4.81
N TYR A 138 -30.29 0.90 -3.94
CA TYR A 138 -31.26 1.99 -4.03
C TYR A 138 -30.72 3.14 -4.88
N ARG A 139 -31.60 3.77 -5.66
CA ARG A 139 -31.28 4.94 -6.49
C ARG A 139 -32.18 6.11 -6.10
N PHE A 140 -31.55 7.28 -5.95
CA PHE A 140 -32.21 8.52 -5.58
C PHE A 140 -31.83 9.61 -6.59
N TYR A 141 -32.77 10.43 -7.00
CA TYR A 141 -32.54 11.54 -7.92
C TYR A 141 -32.58 12.89 -7.21
N LEU A 142 -31.53 13.70 -7.33
CA LEU A 142 -31.48 15.04 -6.78
C LEU A 142 -31.85 16.07 -7.86
N ALA A 143 -33.14 16.40 -7.97
CA ALA A 143 -33.68 17.24 -9.04
C ALA A 143 -33.00 18.61 -9.14
N GLY A 144 -32.69 19.25 -8.01
CA GLY A 144 -32.01 20.55 -7.99
C GLY A 144 -30.57 20.56 -8.50
N LYS A 145 -29.95 19.38 -8.70
CA LYS A 145 -28.58 19.23 -9.19
C LYS A 145 -28.45 18.37 -10.45
N GLY A 146 -29.50 17.62 -10.81
CA GLY A 146 -29.54 16.82 -12.03
C GLY A 146 -28.64 15.59 -12.01
N TYR A 147 -28.39 14.99 -10.83
CA TYR A 147 -27.62 13.74 -10.70
C TYR A 147 -28.31 12.75 -9.77
N HIS A 148 -27.86 11.49 -9.87
CA HIS A 148 -28.35 10.39 -9.05
C HIS A 148 -27.36 10.05 -7.93
N PHE A 149 -27.89 9.54 -6.83
CA PHE A 149 -27.17 8.92 -5.74
C PHE A 149 -27.55 7.44 -5.66
N TYR A 150 -26.58 6.59 -5.31
CA TYR A 150 -26.73 5.15 -5.30
C TYR A 150 -26.21 4.58 -3.98
N THR A 151 -26.95 3.68 -3.34
CA THR A 151 -26.48 3.03 -2.13
C THR A 151 -27.00 1.62 -1.95
N ALA A 152 -26.11 0.74 -1.48
CA ALA A 152 -26.45 -0.60 -1.02
C ALA A 152 -26.87 -0.62 0.46
N SER A 153 -26.63 0.46 1.20
CA SER A 153 -26.94 0.52 2.63
C SER A 153 -28.41 0.86 2.82
N ALA A 154 -29.18 -0.09 3.38
CA ALA A 154 -30.57 0.13 3.75
C ALA A 154 -30.72 1.28 4.77
N ASP A 155 -29.77 1.42 5.69
CA ASP A 155 -29.75 2.51 6.68
C ASP A 155 -29.47 3.87 6.02
N GLU A 156 -28.54 3.95 5.07
CA GLU A 156 -28.28 5.17 4.31
C GLU A 156 -29.50 5.56 3.48
N ALA A 157 -30.13 4.59 2.80
CA ALA A 157 -31.38 4.79 2.09
C ALA A 157 -32.51 5.27 3.01
N ALA A 158 -32.65 4.69 4.20
CA ALA A 158 -33.64 5.11 5.19
C ALA A 158 -33.37 6.54 5.71
N ARG A 159 -32.10 6.89 5.97
CA ARG A 159 -31.72 8.25 6.37
C ARG A 159 -32.01 9.27 5.28
N ILE A 160 -31.72 8.97 4.01
CA ILE A 160 -32.05 9.86 2.89
C ILE A 160 -33.56 10.12 2.83
N ARG A 161 -34.38 9.05 2.88
CA ARG A 161 -35.84 9.16 2.90
C ARG A 161 -36.37 10.01 4.06
N ALA A 162 -35.76 9.87 5.24
CA ALA A 162 -36.23 10.52 6.45
C ALA A 162 -35.75 11.98 6.59
N GLN A 163 -34.54 12.30 6.11
CA GLN A 163 -33.84 13.53 6.47
C GLN A 163 -33.52 14.44 5.28
N LEU A 164 -33.59 13.94 4.04
CA LEU A 164 -33.18 14.67 2.84
C LEU A 164 -34.30 14.73 1.80
N PRO A 165 -35.36 15.54 2.04
CA PRO A 165 -36.55 15.60 1.19
C PRO A 165 -36.29 16.12 -0.24
N GLN A 166 -35.11 16.70 -0.50
CA GLN A 166 -34.69 17.12 -1.83
C GLN A 166 -34.36 15.95 -2.77
N TYR A 167 -34.12 14.75 -2.24
CA TYR A 167 -33.92 13.54 -3.04
C TYR A 167 -35.27 12.88 -3.34
N VAL A 168 -35.52 12.63 -4.63
CA VAL A 168 -36.62 11.77 -5.08
C VAL A 168 -36.15 10.32 -4.98
N ASP A 169 -36.82 9.52 -4.16
CA ASP A 169 -36.57 8.08 -4.09
C ASP A 169 -37.12 7.39 -5.35
N GLU A 170 -36.24 6.79 -6.13
CA GLU A 170 -36.60 6.02 -7.33
C GLU A 170 -36.66 4.51 -7.05
N GLY A 171 -36.48 4.11 -5.79
CA GLY A 171 -36.57 2.73 -5.33
C GLY A 171 -35.33 1.91 -5.60
N VAL A 172 -35.52 0.60 -5.77
CA VAL A 172 -34.44 -0.35 -6.09
C VAL A 172 -34.09 -0.21 -7.57
N ALA A 173 -32.86 0.21 -7.87
CA ALA A 173 -32.38 0.25 -9.25
C ALA A 173 -32.05 -1.15 -9.78
N TYR A 174 -31.41 -1.97 -8.96
CA TYR A 174 -31.07 -3.36 -9.25
C TYR A 174 -30.60 -4.08 -7.99
N TYR A 175 -30.36 -5.37 -8.11
CA TYR A 175 -29.90 -6.24 -7.03
C TYR A 175 -28.45 -6.63 -7.25
N LEU A 176 -27.60 -6.37 -6.26
CA LEU A 176 -26.20 -6.72 -6.31
C LEU A 176 -26.01 -8.19 -5.92
N PRO A 177 -25.19 -8.96 -6.65
CA PRO A 177 -24.85 -10.29 -6.25
C PRO A 177 -24.04 -10.21 -4.97
N GLY A 178 -24.48 -10.96 -3.99
CA GLY A 178 -23.92 -10.90 -2.67
C GLY A 178 -25.00 -11.07 -1.63
N PRO A 179 -24.59 -11.29 -0.41
CA PRO A 179 -25.36 -12.19 0.40
C PRO A 179 -26.51 -11.51 1.18
N VAL A 180 -27.56 -12.31 1.41
CA VAL A 180 -28.91 -11.97 1.90
C VAL A 180 -28.99 -11.02 3.09
N SER A 181 -29.90 -10.03 3.00
CA SER A 181 -30.58 -9.51 4.20
C SER A 181 -31.31 -10.66 4.89
N GLY A 182 -30.88 -10.99 6.11
CA GLY A 182 -31.33 -12.16 6.88
C GLY A 182 -30.25 -13.22 7.12
N SER A 183 -29.07 -13.11 6.47
CA SER A 183 -27.93 -13.94 6.88
C SER A 183 -27.39 -13.45 8.23
N PRO A 184 -27.11 -14.36 9.18
CA PRO A 184 -26.53 -13.98 10.45
C PRO A 184 -25.19 -13.29 10.23
N ALA A 185 -24.96 -12.18 10.94
CA ALA A 185 -23.72 -11.41 10.82
C ALA A 185 -22.51 -12.31 11.08
N PRO A 186 -21.42 -12.18 10.31
CA PRO A 186 -20.19 -12.89 10.58
C PRO A 186 -19.67 -12.56 11.98
N THR A 187 -19.04 -13.53 12.63
CA THR A 187 -18.24 -13.28 13.83
C THR A 187 -16.78 -13.54 13.49
N ALA A 188 -15.88 -12.80 14.12
CA ALA A 188 -14.45 -13.08 14.08
C ALA A 188 -13.94 -13.15 15.53
N ASN A 189 -13.26 -14.23 15.89
CA ASN A 189 -12.54 -14.38 17.14
C ASN A 189 -11.08 -14.64 16.82
N LEU A 190 -10.18 -13.90 17.47
CA LEU A 190 -8.74 -14.07 17.36
C LEU A 190 -8.13 -14.00 18.76
N THR A 191 -7.37 -15.01 19.12
CA THR A 191 -6.71 -15.13 20.43
C THR A 191 -5.27 -15.57 20.24
N ALA A 192 -4.45 -15.39 21.28
CA ALA A 192 -3.09 -15.89 21.34
C ALA A 192 -2.87 -16.67 22.63
N LEU A 193 -2.07 -17.75 22.59
CA LEU A 193 -1.74 -18.53 23.78
C LEU A 193 -1.06 -17.67 24.86
N THR A 194 -0.19 -16.77 24.42
CA THR A 194 0.40 -15.72 25.25
C THR A 194 0.38 -14.41 24.47
N THR A 195 0.03 -13.30 25.13
CA THR A 195 0.06 -11.94 24.56
C THR A 195 1.36 -11.21 24.88
N THR A 196 2.32 -11.91 25.48
CA THR A 196 3.60 -11.36 25.90
C THR A 196 4.70 -12.40 25.67
N VAL A 197 5.68 -12.08 24.83
CA VAL A 197 6.83 -12.95 24.52
C VAL A 197 8.14 -12.17 24.60
N PRO A 198 9.28 -12.78 24.99
CA PRO A 198 10.58 -12.12 24.90
C PRO A 198 10.96 -11.85 23.43
N ALA A 199 11.89 -10.93 23.18
CA ALA A 199 12.41 -10.70 21.83
C ALA A 199 13.07 -11.98 21.30
N GLY A 200 12.78 -12.34 20.06
CA GLY A 200 13.17 -13.64 19.49
C GLY A 200 12.18 -14.77 19.81
N GLY A 201 11.19 -14.52 20.67
CA GLY A 201 10.13 -15.48 21.01
C GLY A 201 9.00 -15.51 19.98
N ALA A 202 8.16 -16.55 20.07
CA ALA A 202 6.97 -16.72 19.23
C ALA A 202 5.78 -17.14 20.12
N THR A 203 4.57 -16.90 19.64
CA THR A 203 3.33 -17.40 20.26
C THR A 203 2.44 -18.03 19.19
N THR A 204 1.40 -18.74 19.59
CA THR A 204 0.44 -19.33 18.66
C THR A 204 -0.85 -18.53 18.68
N LEU A 205 -1.27 -18.08 17.50
CA LEU A 205 -2.57 -17.50 17.25
C LEU A 205 -3.59 -18.61 17.02
N GLN A 206 -4.80 -18.42 17.54
CA GLN A 206 -5.94 -19.27 17.29
C GLN A 206 -7.13 -18.41 16.89
N TRP A 207 -7.83 -18.79 15.83
CA TRP A 207 -8.99 -18.07 15.35
C TRP A 207 -10.16 -18.97 15.00
N SER A 208 -11.35 -18.39 15.09
CA SER A 208 -12.59 -18.97 14.62
C SER A 208 -13.54 -17.88 14.14
N ALA A 209 -14.31 -18.20 13.12
CA ALA A 209 -15.33 -17.34 12.56
C ALA A 209 -16.61 -18.14 12.32
N SER A 210 -17.75 -17.51 12.57
CA SER A 210 -19.07 -18.05 12.22
C SER A 210 -19.71 -17.16 11.16
N ASN A 211 -20.57 -17.75 10.32
CA ASN A 211 -21.25 -17.06 9.22
C ASN A 211 -20.30 -16.31 8.25
N ALA A 212 -19.02 -16.68 8.25
CA ALA A 212 -17.99 -16.21 7.34
C ALA A 212 -17.71 -17.31 6.28
N THR A 213 -17.37 -16.90 5.06
CA THR A 213 -16.92 -17.80 3.98
C THR A 213 -15.43 -17.63 3.69
N SER A 214 -14.84 -16.52 4.11
CA SER A 214 -13.40 -16.26 3.98
C SER A 214 -12.89 -15.40 5.14
N CYS A 215 -11.60 -15.54 5.45
CA CYS A 215 -10.91 -14.63 6.36
C CYS A 215 -9.59 -14.17 5.73
N SER A 216 -9.17 -12.96 6.07
CA SER A 216 -7.88 -12.39 5.69
C SER A 216 -7.12 -11.91 6.92
N ALA A 217 -5.82 -12.16 6.92
CA ALA A 217 -4.88 -11.71 7.93
C ALA A 217 -4.17 -10.43 7.48
N SER A 218 -3.95 -9.51 8.42
CA SER A 218 -3.14 -8.30 8.24
C SER A 218 -2.45 -7.86 9.54
N GLY A 219 -1.42 -7.01 9.44
CA GLY A 219 -0.58 -6.59 10.57
C GLY A 219 0.66 -7.46 10.69
N GLY A 220 0.86 -8.13 11.83
CA GLY A 220 2.00 -9.03 12.09
C GLY A 220 2.02 -10.35 11.28
N TRP A 221 1.02 -10.56 10.42
CA TRP A 221 0.78 -11.73 9.59
C TRP A 221 0.02 -11.30 8.32
N HIS A 222 -0.07 -12.18 7.33
CA HIS A 222 -0.71 -11.87 6.05
C HIS A 222 -1.33 -13.11 5.39
N GLY A 223 -2.17 -12.86 4.40
CA GLY A 223 -2.73 -13.89 3.51
C GLY A 223 -4.18 -14.26 3.80
N THR A 224 -4.73 -15.10 2.94
CA THR A 224 -6.07 -15.66 3.08
C THR A 224 -6.03 -16.86 4.01
N LEU A 225 -6.95 -16.90 4.99
CA LEU A 225 -7.04 -17.94 5.99
C LEU A 225 -8.38 -18.69 5.88
N PRO A 226 -8.41 -19.98 6.26
CA PRO A 226 -9.67 -20.68 6.52
C PRO A 226 -10.44 -20.00 7.66
N THR A 227 -11.75 -20.28 7.76
CA THR A 227 -12.64 -19.68 8.77
C THR A 227 -12.36 -20.14 10.21
N SER A 228 -11.50 -21.14 10.40
CA SER A 228 -10.93 -21.49 11.69
C SER A 228 -9.54 -22.08 11.50
N GLY A 229 -8.69 -21.94 12.51
CA GLY A 229 -7.34 -22.50 12.47
C GLY A 229 -6.44 -21.98 13.57
N SER A 230 -5.18 -22.39 13.48
CA SER A 230 -4.10 -21.92 14.34
C SER A 230 -2.82 -21.73 13.53
N ALA A 231 -2.04 -20.71 13.88
CA ALA A 231 -0.75 -20.44 13.24
C ALA A 231 0.23 -19.88 14.26
N SER A 232 1.51 -20.20 14.12
CA SER A 232 2.57 -19.50 14.85
C SER A 232 2.69 -18.06 14.35
N THR A 233 2.97 -17.11 15.24
CA THR A 233 3.35 -15.74 14.85
C THR A 233 4.70 -15.70 14.11
N GLY A 234 5.45 -16.80 14.12
CA GLY A 234 6.88 -16.76 13.85
C GLY A 234 7.63 -16.03 14.97
N VAL A 235 8.94 -15.93 14.82
CA VAL A 235 9.79 -15.19 15.74
C VAL A 235 9.45 -13.70 15.68
N LEU A 236 9.15 -13.10 16.83
CA LEU A 236 8.87 -11.68 16.99
C LEU A 236 10.06 -10.95 17.60
N THR A 237 10.58 -9.98 16.86
CA THR A 237 11.65 -9.07 17.31
C THR A 237 11.12 -7.72 17.79
N ALA A 238 9.83 -7.43 17.58
CA ALA A 238 9.11 -6.25 18.04
C ALA A 238 7.64 -6.58 18.33
N SER A 239 6.97 -5.74 19.12
CA SER A 239 5.52 -5.86 19.35
C SER A 239 4.75 -5.72 18.04
N ALA A 240 3.73 -6.55 17.86
CA ALA A 240 2.93 -6.57 16.63
C ALA A 240 1.45 -6.75 16.95
N VAL A 241 0.60 -6.15 16.11
CA VAL A 241 -0.85 -6.35 16.13
C VAL A 241 -1.22 -7.28 14.99
N PHE A 242 -1.94 -8.35 15.31
CA PHE A 242 -2.44 -9.32 14.35
C PHE A 242 -3.92 -9.08 14.19
N THR A 243 -4.35 -8.78 12.98
CA THR A 243 -5.75 -8.49 12.64
C THR A 243 -6.30 -9.57 11.73
N LEU A 244 -7.49 -10.04 12.05
CA LEU A 244 -8.29 -10.98 11.25
C LEU A 244 -9.54 -10.24 10.79
N VAL A 245 -9.81 -10.26 9.48
CA VAL A 245 -11.07 -9.78 8.92
C VAL A 245 -11.76 -10.96 8.24
N CYS A 246 -12.95 -11.32 8.70
CA CYS A 246 -13.74 -12.40 8.13
C CYS A 246 -14.96 -11.83 7.44
N ALA A 247 -15.13 -12.22 6.17
CA ALA A 247 -16.25 -11.82 5.35
C ALA A 247 -17.16 -13.01 5.10
N GLY A 248 -18.45 -12.74 5.01
CA GLY A 248 -19.40 -13.77 4.66
C GLY A 248 -20.77 -13.23 4.36
N PRO A 249 -21.76 -14.13 4.30
CA PRO A 249 -23.07 -13.80 3.86
C PRO A 249 -23.80 -12.64 4.58
N GLY A 250 -23.49 -12.38 5.84
CA GLY A 250 -24.10 -11.29 6.61
C GLY A 250 -23.27 -9.99 6.67
N GLY A 251 -22.21 -9.86 5.87
CA GLY A 251 -21.31 -8.70 5.90
C GLY A 251 -19.86 -9.07 6.25
N SER A 252 -19.23 -8.32 7.15
CA SER A 252 -17.86 -8.61 7.63
C SER A 252 -17.71 -8.32 9.11
N ALA A 253 -16.80 -9.03 9.76
CA ALA A 253 -16.40 -8.80 11.15
C ALA A 253 -14.88 -8.86 11.27
N ALA A 254 -14.33 -8.12 12.22
CA ALA A 254 -12.90 -8.05 12.47
C ALA A 254 -12.57 -8.35 13.93
N ALA A 255 -11.43 -8.98 14.17
CA ALA A 255 -10.84 -9.20 15.49
C ALA A 255 -9.34 -8.92 15.43
N SER A 256 -8.77 -8.41 16.51
CA SER A 256 -7.33 -8.20 16.61
C SER A 256 -6.78 -8.67 17.95
N VAL A 257 -5.52 -9.12 17.95
CA VAL A 257 -4.76 -9.42 19.16
C VAL A 257 -3.39 -8.76 19.06
N ALA A 258 -2.98 -8.07 20.13
CA ALA A 258 -1.66 -7.48 20.24
C ALA A 258 -0.73 -8.43 20.99
N ILE A 259 0.41 -8.75 20.38
CA ILE A 259 1.50 -9.47 21.05
C ILE A 259 2.55 -8.44 21.44
N THR A 260 2.76 -8.32 22.74
CA THR A 260 3.75 -7.42 23.32
C THR A 260 5.08 -8.13 23.41
N VAL A 261 6.15 -7.48 22.97
CA VAL A 261 7.53 -7.88 23.25
C VAL A 261 8.09 -6.93 24.30
N PRO A 262 8.03 -7.26 25.61
CA PRO A 262 8.49 -6.37 26.67
C PRO A 262 9.98 -6.12 26.52
N GLY A 263 10.38 -4.85 26.61
CA GLY A 263 11.78 -4.46 26.55
C GLY A 263 12.27 -3.92 25.21
N GLN A 264 11.44 -3.77 24.18
CA GLN A 264 11.74 -2.80 23.12
C GLN A 264 11.10 -1.46 23.46
N ALA A 265 11.84 -0.64 24.21
CA ALA A 265 11.77 0.79 23.90
C ALA A 265 12.13 0.94 22.41
N ILE A 266 11.44 1.82 21.68
CA ILE A 266 12.00 2.31 20.43
C ILE A 266 13.25 3.07 20.83
N THR A 267 14.39 2.40 20.73
CA THR A 267 15.69 2.98 21.05
C THR A 267 16.27 3.60 19.78
N GLY A 268 17.08 4.64 19.92
CA GLY A 268 17.63 5.40 18.82
C GLY A 268 17.28 6.89 18.89
N LEU A 269 17.76 7.61 17.88
CA LEU A 269 17.54 9.04 17.72
C LEU A 269 16.16 9.26 17.10
N ASN A 270 15.29 9.95 17.82
CA ASN A 270 13.96 10.31 17.34
C ASN A 270 13.99 11.72 16.73
N PHE A 271 13.84 11.80 15.42
CA PHE A 271 13.76 13.05 14.69
C PHE A 271 12.29 13.41 14.45
N PRO A 272 11.81 14.56 14.97
CA PRO A 272 10.42 15.01 14.77
C PRO A 272 10.17 15.46 13.33
N SER A 273 8.92 15.71 12.96
CA SER A 273 8.59 16.16 11.61
C SER A 273 9.10 17.57 11.32
N ASN A 274 9.19 17.90 10.03
CA ASN A 274 9.46 19.24 9.51
C ASN A 274 8.65 20.30 10.26
N GLN A 275 9.30 21.44 10.49
CA GLN A 275 8.74 22.62 11.17
C GLN A 275 8.26 22.40 12.61
N SER A 276 8.47 21.22 13.21
CA SER A 276 8.14 21.00 14.63
C SER A 276 9.06 21.80 15.57
N TYR A 277 10.30 22.05 15.14
CA TYR A 277 11.32 22.83 15.84
C TYR A 277 12.22 23.52 14.81
N SER A 278 12.81 24.66 15.16
CA SER A 278 13.78 25.38 14.30
C SER A 278 15.24 25.03 14.57
N ASP A 279 15.50 24.18 15.57
CA ASP A 279 16.85 23.86 16.03
C ASP A 279 17.57 22.93 15.05
N ASP A 280 18.91 23.00 15.04
CA ASP A 280 19.77 22.05 14.34
C ASP A 280 19.73 20.69 15.05
N LEU A 281 18.91 19.78 14.54
CA LEU A 281 18.74 18.43 15.09
C LEU A 281 19.43 17.41 14.20
N ARG A 282 20.74 17.57 13.98
CA ARG A 282 21.56 16.61 13.24
C ARG A 282 22.46 15.79 14.16
N PHE A 283 22.55 14.50 13.88
CA PHE A 283 23.64 13.67 14.38
C PHE A 283 24.79 13.78 13.37
N LYS A 284 25.83 14.54 13.68
CA LYS A 284 26.86 14.92 12.71
C LYS A 284 28.28 14.68 13.20
N PHE A 285 29.14 14.37 12.24
CA PHE A 285 30.59 14.26 12.40
C PHE A 285 31.25 15.37 11.59
N THR A 286 32.22 16.06 12.20
CA THR A 286 32.93 17.20 11.60
C THR A 286 34.40 17.20 12.03
N GLY A 287 35.16 18.19 11.57
CA GLY A 287 36.53 18.42 12.03
C GLY A 287 37.59 17.63 11.26
N ALA A 288 38.82 17.67 11.76
CA ALA A 288 40.00 17.16 11.06
C ALA A 288 40.02 15.63 10.89
N ASN A 289 39.25 14.91 11.72
CA ASN A 289 39.17 13.45 11.70
C ASN A 289 37.94 12.93 10.95
N LEU A 290 37.20 13.80 10.24
CA LEU A 290 36.06 13.38 9.42
C LEU A 290 36.50 12.30 8.43
N LEU A 291 35.69 11.22 8.35
CA LEU A 291 35.94 10.12 7.43
C LEU A 291 36.04 10.61 5.99
N ASP A 292 36.99 10.03 5.25
CA ASP A 292 37.08 10.22 3.82
C ASP A 292 35.76 9.87 3.12
N PRO A 293 35.37 10.59 2.08
CA PRO A 293 34.11 10.31 1.37
C PRO A 293 34.08 8.92 0.71
N TYR A 294 35.24 8.29 0.50
CA TYR A 294 35.40 6.93 0.01
C TYR A 294 36.85 6.44 0.25
N PRO A 295 37.09 5.12 0.21
CA PRO A 295 36.07 4.08 0.23
C PRO A 295 35.34 4.09 1.57
N ALA A 296 34.02 4.00 1.54
CA ALA A 296 33.21 4.09 2.74
C ALA A 296 31.98 3.19 2.63
N THR A 297 31.62 2.56 3.75
CA THR A 297 30.36 1.82 3.90
C THR A 297 29.63 2.31 5.13
N TYR A 298 28.37 2.66 4.96
CA TYR A 298 27.47 3.13 6.02
C TYR A 298 26.34 2.11 6.17
N ILE A 299 26.03 1.72 7.41
CA ILE A 299 24.89 0.84 7.73
C ILE A 299 24.07 1.53 8.81
N TRP A 300 22.75 1.58 8.64
CA TRP A 300 21.83 2.08 9.66
C TRP A 300 20.48 1.40 9.56
N ARG A 301 19.62 1.67 10.56
CA ARG A 301 18.22 1.27 10.55
C ARG A 301 17.36 2.50 10.74
N VAL A 302 16.32 2.64 9.93
CA VAL A 302 15.42 3.78 9.99
C VAL A 302 13.96 3.32 9.99
N ASN A 303 13.16 3.89 10.89
CA ASN A 303 11.70 3.83 10.83
C ASN A 303 11.19 5.21 10.42
N VAL A 304 10.82 5.34 9.14
CA VAL A 304 10.38 6.62 8.57
C VAL A 304 8.91 6.84 8.93
N ARG A 305 8.62 7.96 9.58
CA ARG A 305 7.26 8.44 9.83
C ARG A 305 6.84 9.34 8.68
N HIS A 306 5.58 9.21 8.27
CA HIS A 306 5.04 9.97 7.16
C HIS A 306 4.94 11.47 7.49
N GLN A 307 5.44 12.31 6.60
CA GLN A 307 5.30 13.76 6.55
C GLN A 307 5.34 14.24 5.08
N PRO A 308 4.86 15.47 4.79
CA PRO A 308 5.05 16.10 3.49
C PRO A 308 6.47 16.65 3.30
N GLY A 309 6.88 16.77 2.04
CA GLY A 309 8.10 17.46 1.64
C GLY A 309 9.38 16.66 1.83
N TYR A 310 10.52 17.33 1.68
CA TYR A 310 11.82 16.66 1.64
C TYR A 310 12.22 16.05 2.99
N TYR A 311 13.07 15.02 2.90
CA TYR A 311 13.71 14.34 4.01
C TYR A 311 15.20 14.32 3.77
N THR A 312 16.00 14.48 4.82
CA THR A 312 17.44 14.22 4.81
C THR A 312 17.72 13.20 5.90
N THR A 313 17.88 11.94 5.49
CA THR A 313 18.20 10.83 6.39
C THR A 313 19.70 10.73 6.60
N PHE A 314 20.47 10.71 5.50
CA PHE A 314 21.93 10.69 5.50
C PHE A 314 22.47 11.68 4.45
N PHE A 315 23.51 12.42 4.81
CA PHE A 315 24.20 13.34 3.92
C PHE A 315 25.68 13.47 4.27
N TRP A 316 26.55 13.34 3.26
CA TRP A 316 27.96 13.74 3.33
C TRP A 316 28.17 14.91 2.36
N GLY A 317 28.73 16.02 2.85
CA GLY A 317 28.93 17.20 2.02
C GLY A 317 29.16 18.45 2.84
N PRO A 318 28.88 19.65 2.31
CA PRO A 318 28.99 20.92 3.05
C PRO A 318 28.15 20.96 4.33
N ASP A 319 28.71 21.50 5.41
CA ASP A 319 27.98 21.81 6.64
C ASP A 319 27.50 23.27 6.63
N GLY A 320 26.45 23.56 5.86
CA GLY A 320 25.89 24.91 5.74
C GLY A 320 25.03 25.09 4.49
N PRO A 321 24.90 26.34 3.99
CA PRO A 321 24.10 26.65 2.80
C PRO A 321 24.44 25.75 1.62
N PHE A 322 23.41 25.37 0.87
CA PHE A 322 23.59 24.47 -0.27
C PHE A 322 24.41 25.17 -1.36
N GLY A 323 25.53 24.57 -1.74
CA GLY A 323 26.37 24.98 -2.85
C GLY A 323 26.71 23.77 -3.71
N ALA A 324 26.93 23.98 -5.00
CA ALA A 324 27.27 22.93 -5.97
C ALA A 324 28.70 22.41 -5.79
N VAL A 325 28.97 21.72 -4.68
CA VAL A 325 30.26 21.08 -4.37
C VAL A 325 30.05 19.61 -4.03
N ALA A 326 31.12 18.81 -4.12
CA ALA A 326 31.13 17.38 -3.78
C ALA A 326 30.28 16.99 -2.57
N TYR A 327 29.17 16.30 -2.84
CA TYR A 327 28.23 15.74 -1.86
C TYR A 327 27.59 14.44 -2.35
N TYR A 328 27.14 13.62 -1.42
CA TYR A 328 26.18 12.55 -1.67
C TYR A 328 25.23 12.37 -0.48
N GLY A 329 23.99 11.98 -0.78
CA GLY A 329 22.94 11.74 0.22
C GLY A 329 22.07 10.55 -0.16
N ALA A 330 21.45 9.94 0.85
CA ALA A 330 20.49 8.85 0.68
C ALA A 330 19.28 9.10 1.57
N HIS A 331 18.09 9.22 0.98
CA HIS A 331 16.88 9.60 1.71
C HIS A 331 15.60 9.34 0.90
N PRO A 332 14.42 9.53 1.51
CA PRO A 332 13.16 9.70 0.78
C PRO A 332 13.14 11.00 -0.06
N TYR A 333 12.93 10.88 -1.37
CA TYR A 333 12.65 11.98 -2.29
C TYR A 333 11.15 12.16 -2.48
N PRO A 334 10.60 13.39 -2.46
CA PRO A 334 9.20 13.61 -2.79
C PRO A 334 8.96 13.29 -4.27
N ASP A 335 8.00 12.42 -4.57
CA ASP A 335 7.75 11.95 -5.93
C ASP A 335 7.32 13.11 -6.85
N GLY A 336 8.19 13.47 -7.81
CA GLY A 336 8.01 14.66 -8.66
C GLY A 336 8.51 15.98 -8.06
N GLY A 337 9.15 15.92 -6.89
CA GLY A 337 9.66 17.07 -6.13
C GLY A 337 8.57 17.81 -5.35
N GLY A 338 8.99 18.79 -4.55
CA GLY A 338 8.11 19.77 -3.90
C GLY A 338 7.84 19.56 -2.41
N SER A 339 7.74 20.68 -1.68
CA SER A 339 7.62 20.71 -0.21
C SER A 339 6.26 20.25 0.34
N ASN A 340 5.24 20.08 -0.51
CA ASN A 340 3.90 19.65 -0.11
C ASN A 340 3.58 18.20 -0.56
N THR A 341 4.54 17.52 -1.19
CA THR A 341 4.34 16.18 -1.74
C THR A 341 4.31 15.14 -0.63
N LEU A 342 3.31 14.25 -0.65
CA LEU A 342 3.07 13.23 0.39
C LEU A 342 3.59 11.84 0.01
N THR A 343 3.86 11.61 -1.27
CA THR A 343 4.40 10.35 -1.78
C THR A 343 5.91 10.48 -1.95
N HIS A 344 6.67 9.48 -1.52
CA HIS A 344 8.13 9.51 -1.60
C HIS A 344 8.66 8.24 -2.23
N LYS A 345 9.81 8.36 -2.88
CA LYS A 345 10.62 7.25 -3.40
C LYS A 345 11.96 7.24 -2.68
N TRP A 346 12.60 6.08 -2.58
CA TRP A 346 13.99 6.06 -2.15
C TRP A 346 14.88 6.70 -3.21
N GLU A 347 15.89 7.42 -2.78
CA GLU A 347 16.85 8.04 -3.68
C GLU A 347 18.29 7.92 -3.20
N ILE A 348 19.19 8.09 -4.16
CA ILE A 348 20.54 8.58 -3.92
C ILE A 348 20.71 9.90 -4.68
N SER A 349 21.17 10.94 -3.99
CA SER A 349 21.45 12.24 -4.59
C SER A 349 22.96 12.49 -4.59
N ILE A 350 23.55 12.73 -5.75
CA ILE A 350 24.99 12.96 -5.90
C ILE A 350 25.20 14.13 -6.85
N GLU A 351 25.88 15.17 -6.37
CA GLU A 351 26.30 16.34 -7.17
C GLU A 351 25.21 16.94 -8.08
N GLY A 352 24.01 17.08 -7.55
CA GLY A 352 22.87 17.69 -8.24
C GLY A 352 22.03 16.70 -9.04
N THR A 353 22.35 15.41 -8.98
CA THR A 353 21.56 14.35 -9.63
C THR A 353 20.84 13.51 -8.61
N ASP A 354 19.51 13.52 -8.66
CA ASP A 354 18.63 12.69 -7.86
C ASP A 354 18.26 11.41 -8.63
N THR A 355 18.74 10.27 -8.16
CA THR A 355 18.46 8.96 -8.77
C THR A 355 17.45 8.19 -7.93
N VAL A 356 16.24 8.02 -8.48
CA VAL A 356 15.09 7.37 -7.81
C VAL A 356 14.68 6.04 -8.45
N THR A 357 15.41 5.61 -9.47
CA THR A 357 15.20 4.35 -10.18
C THR A 357 16.31 3.38 -9.80
N ASP A 358 15.94 2.18 -9.37
CA ASP A 358 16.87 1.14 -8.96
C ASP A 358 17.58 0.48 -10.13
N LEU A 359 18.58 -0.35 -9.84
CA LEU A 359 19.36 -1.06 -10.87
C LEU A 359 18.55 -2.07 -11.69
N ASN A 360 17.31 -2.36 -11.30
CA ASN A 360 16.37 -3.23 -12.00
C ASN A 360 15.30 -2.43 -12.77
N GLY A 361 15.39 -1.10 -12.80
CA GLY A 361 14.46 -0.22 -13.52
C GLY A 361 13.17 0.12 -12.76
N HIS A 362 13.07 -0.19 -11.47
CA HIS A 362 11.89 0.15 -10.65
C HIS A 362 12.11 1.44 -9.86
N SER A 363 11.04 2.19 -9.66
CA SER A 363 11.03 3.32 -8.73
C SER A 363 10.06 3.01 -7.59
N THR A 364 10.61 2.70 -6.42
CA THR A 364 9.86 2.08 -5.32
C THR A 364 9.43 3.13 -4.30
N ALA A 365 8.13 3.13 -3.97
CA ALA A 365 7.58 4.00 -2.94
C ALA A 365 8.10 3.63 -1.54
N VAL A 366 8.30 4.64 -0.69
CA VAL A 366 8.70 4.46 0.71
C VAL A 366 7.55 3.84 1.52
N ASN A 367 7.86 2.79 2.29
CA ASN A 367 6.92 2.18 3.23
C ASN A 367 7.07 2.80 4.63
N TYR A 368 6.16 3.69 5.02
CA TYR A 368 6.23 4.37 6.31
C TYR A 368 5.80 3.49 7.49
N GLY A 369 6.30 3.81 8.69
CA GLY A 369 5.98 3.10 9.93
C GLY A 369 6.66 1.73 10.07
N ALA A 370 7.35 1.26 9.03
CA ALA A 370 8.17 0.06 9.03
C ALA A 370 9.64 0.39 9.28
N TRP A 371 10.37 -0.55 9.88
CA TRP A 371 11.82 -0.49 9.96
C TRP A 371 12.44 -0.93 8.64
N HIS A 372 13.37 -0.14 8.14
CA HIS A 372 14.23 -0.44 7.00
C HIS A 372 15.66 -0.59 7.48
N THR A 373 16.33 -1.67 7.09
CA THR A 373 17.79 -1.79 7.29
C THR A 373 18.48 -1.35 6.02
N GLN A 374 19.35 -0.36 6.13
CA GLN A 374 19.90 0.35 4.98
C GLN A 374 21.42 0.26 4.98
N ALA A 375 21.99 0.24 3.77
CA ALA A 375 23.42 0.37 3.58
C ALA A 375 23.74 1.27 2.39
N LEU A 376 24.73 2.14 2.54
CA LEU A 376 25.29 2.94 1.45
C LEU A 376 26.77 2.60 1.31
N VAL A 377 27.17 2.16 0.12
CA VAL A 377 28.57 1.90 -0.22
C VAL A 377 29.02 2.94 -1.20
N VAL A 378 30.13 3.62 -0.94
CA VAL A 378 30.72 4.63 -1.81
C VAL A 378 32.15 4.21 -2.14
N ARG A 379 32.44 4.08 -3.43
CA ARG A 379 33.74 3.61 -3.90
C ARG A 379 34.26 4.41 -5.08
N ARG A 380 35.58 4.43 -5.20
CA ARG A 380 36.27 5.00 -6.36
C ARG A 380 36.43 3.93 -7.43
N VAL A 381 35.85 4.16 -8.61
CA VAL A 381 35.98 3.25 -9.76
C VAL A 381 37.31 3.49 -10.48
N ASN A 382 37.67 4.75 -10.70
CA ASN A 382 38.96 5.16 -11.26
C ASN A 382 39.31 6.60 -10.83
N THR A 383 40.34 7.22 -11.43
CA THR A 383 40.82 8.55 -11.03
C THR A 383 39.71 9.60 -10.98
N ASN A 384 38.74 9.54 -11.89
CA ASN A 384 37.71 10.56 -12.10
C ASN A 384 36.30 10.02 -11.92
N GLU A 385 36.11 8.83 -11.34
CA GLU A 385 34.79 8.20 -11.28
C GLU A 385 34.51 7.66 -9.88
N LEU A 386 33.36 8.07 -9.33
CA LEU A 386 32.84 7.61 -8.06
C LEU A 386 31.52 6.90 -8.29
N GLU A 387 31.37 5.72 -7.70
CA GLU A 387 30.12 4.98 -7.69
C GLU A 387 29.62 4.89 -6.25
N ALA A 388 28.32 5.11 -6.08
CA ALA A 388 27.64 4.82 -4.83
C ALA A 388 26.45 3.90 -5.04
N ARG A 389 26.26 2.98 -4.10
CA ARG A 389 25.17 2.00 -4.09
C ARG A 389 24.41 2.06 -2.78
N PHE A 390 23.14 2.38 -2.88
CA PHE A 390 22.23 2.49 -1.74
C PHE A 390 21.26 1.31 -1.72
N TYR A 391 21.48 0.40 -0.76
CA TYR A 391 20.57 -0.67 -0.41
C TYR A 391 19.56 -0.14 0.58
N TRP A 392 18.30 0.05 0.16
CA TRP A 392 17.32 0.76 0.98
C TRP A 392 16.50 -0.15 1.90
N ASP A 393 16.57 -1.47 1.74
CA ASP A 393 15.81 -2.44 2.55
C ASP A 393 16.42 -3.85 2.51
N LEU A 394 17.52 -4.03 3.26
CA LEU A 394 18.19 -5.32 3.48
C LEU A 394 17.36 -6.26 4.37
N PRO A 395 17.45 -7.59 4.18
CA PRO A 395 18.49 -8.32 3.44
C PRO A 395 18.23 -8.52 1.95
N ASP A 396 17.18 -7.91 1.38
CA ASP A 396 16.91 -8.00 -0.06
C ASP A 396 17.92 -7.15 -0.84
N THR A 397 18.93 -7.81 -1.39
CA THR A 397 20.01 -7.14 -2.13
C THR A 397 19.60 -6.67 -3.52
N THR A 398 18.40 -7.01 -3.98
CA THR A 398 17.86 -6.51 -5.26
C THR A 398 17.32 -5.08 -5.12
N LYS A 399 17.03 -4.66 -3.89
CA LYS A 399 16.59 -3.31 -3.54
C LYS A 399 17.78 -2.35 -3.42
N VAL A 400 18.39 -2.05 -4.56
CA VAL A 400 19.61 -1.21 -4.65
C VAL A 400 19.52 -0.14 -5.74
N ILE A 401 19.77 1.12 -5.36
CA ILE A 401 19.95 2.25 -6.29
C ILE A 401 21.45 2.44 -6.48
N GLY A 402 21.90 2.53 -7.73
CA GLY A 402 23.29 2.85 -8.05
C GLY A 402 23.37 4.17 -8.80
N HIS A 403 24.38 4.96 -8.48
CA HIS A 403 24.72 6.16 -9.24
C HIS A 403 26.24 6.26 -9.42
N THR A 404 26.65 6.63 -10.63
CA THR A 404 28.04 6.87 -10.98
C THR A 404 28.18 8.28 -11.51
N THR A 405 29.09 9.05 -10.92
CA THR A 405 29.43 10.41 -11.40
C THR A 405 30.87 10.45 -11.91
N ILE A 406 31.09 11.25 -12.97
CA ILE A 406 32.40 11.47 -13.60
C ILE A 406 32.84 12.91 -13.32
N TYR A 407 33.99 13.08 -12.68
CA TYR A 407 34.57 14.37 -12.35
C TYR A 407 35.45 14.90 -13.48
N THR A 408 35.20 16.14 -13.88
CA THR A 408 36.09 16.91 -14.76
C THR A 408 37.16 17.68 -13.97
N ASP A 409 36.95 17.94 -12.68
CA ASP A 409 37.89 18.62 -11.77
C ASP A 409 37.92 17.95 -10.38
N TYR A 410 38.62 16.82 -10.31
CA TYR A 410 38.74 16.01 -9.09
C TYR A 410 39.42 16.77 -7.92
N ALA A 411 40.31 17.72 -8.23
CA ALA A 411 41.03 18.51 -7.23
C ALA A 411 40.11 19.49 -6.48
N ASN A 412 39.01 19.93 -7.11
CA ASN A 412 37.96 20.75 -6.49
C ASN A 412 36.73 19.93 -6.03
N GLY A 413 36.72 18.60 -6.27
CA GLY A 413 35.69 17.66 -5.83
C GLY A 413 36.05 16.92 -4.53
N PHE A 414 35.69 15.63 -4.43
CA PHE A 414 35.92 14.80 -3.24
C PHE A 414 37.41 14.51 -2.94
N GLY A 415 38.34 14.88 -3.84
CA GLY A 415 39.78 14.77 -3.65
C GLY A 415 40.43 15.93 -2.87
N SER A 416 39.70 17.01 -2.61
CA SER A 416 40.21 18.19 -1.88
C SER A 416 40.29 17.94 -0.37
N ARG A 417 41.50 17.69 0.14
CA ARG A 417 41.79 17.78 1.58
C ARG A 417 42.41 19.15 1.90
N PRO A 418 42.12 19.76 3.06
CA PRO A 418 41.31 19.26 4.18
C PRO A 418 39.80 19.48 4.03
N TYR A 419 38.99 18.63 4.67
CA TYR A 419 37.51 18.68 4.61
C TYR A 419 36.88 19.76 5.51
N ALA A 420 37.56 20.91 5.68
CA ALA A 420 37.03 22.01 6.46
C ALA A 420 35.69 22.49 5.90
N GLY A 421 34.68 22.68 6.77
CA GLY A 421 33.33 23.08 6.36
C GLY A 421 32.49 21.95 5.76
N LYS A 422 32.92 20.68 5.87
CA LYS A 422 32.10 19.51 5.52
C LYS A 422 31.66 18.74 6.76
N ALA A 423 30.57 17.99 6.62
CA ALA A 423 30.03 17.09 7.61
C ALA A 423 29.55 15.79 6.98
N LEU A 424 29.62 14.71 7.76
CA LEU A 424 28.74 13.57 7.63
C LEU A 424 27.60 13.78 8.61
N SER A 425 26.36 13.70 8.16
CA SER A 425 25.20 14.00 9.00
C SER A 425 24.05 13.03 8.77
N PHE A 426 23.32 12.77 9.85
CA PHE A 426 22.04 12.09 9.83
C PHE A 426 20.94 13.00 10.37
N GLY A 427 19.76 12.90 9.77
CA GLY A 427 18.50 13.34 10.34
C GLY A 427 18.01 14.75 10.03
N ASP A 428 18.84 15.67 9.53
CA ASP A 428 18.39 16.99 9.03
C ASP A 428 19.33 17.52 7.94
N ALA A 429 18.83 18.48 7.14
CA ALA A 429 19.57 19.11 6.06
C ALA A 429 20.44 20.28 6.56
N PRO A 430 21.77 20.27 6.31
CA PRO A 430 22.63 21.41 6.63
C PRO A 430 22.18 22.74 6.03
N TRP A 431 21.54 22.72 4.86
CA TRP A 431 21.12 23.91 4.11
C TRP A 431 19.70 24.39 4.41
N ALA A 432 18.86 23.52 4.95
CA ALA A 432 17.44 23.75 5.17
C ALA A 432 17.01 23.19 6.52
N ILE A 433 17.78 23.53 7.57
CA ILE A 433 17.59 23.04 8.93
C ILE A 433 16.12 23.13 9.31
N GLY A 434 15.57 21.99 9.70
CA GLY A 434 14.23 21.82 10.16
C GLY A 434 13.13 21.82 9.10
N ASN A 435 13.47 22.06 7.84
CA ASN A 435 12.54 22.06 6.70
C ASN A 435 12.65 20.82 5.82
N GLU A 436 13.77 20.09 5.89
CA GLU A 436 14.00 18.84 5.18
C GLU A 436 14.50 17.74 6.12
N ARG A 437 13.98 17.73 7.35
CA ARG A 437 14.35 16.81 8.42
C ARG A 437 13.82 15.41 8.15
N LEU A 438 14.54 14.39 8.60
CA LEU A 438 13.94 13.07 8.79
C LEU A 438 12.78 13.18 9.78
N SER A 439 11.60 12.70 9.40
CA SER A 439 10.57 12.33 10.39
C SER A 439 10.68 10.84 10.66
N GLY A 440 11.10 10.44 11.86
CA GLY A 440 11.33 9.03 12.13
C GLY A 440 12.23 8.74 13.31
N VAL A 441 12.62 7.48 13.41
CA VAL A 441 13.62 7.02 14.38
C VAL A 441 14.77 6.34 13.64
N LEU A 442 16.00 6.68 13.99
CA LEU A 442 17.21 6.10 13.43
C LEU A 442 18.05 5.43 14.53
N ARG A 443 18.60 4.25 14.23
CA ARG A 443 19.50 3.50 15.12
C ARG A 443 20.47 2.63 14.34
N GLY A 444 21.33 1.90 15.03
CA GLY A 444 22.14 0.88 14.37
C GLY A 444 23.25 1.45 13.49
N ILE A 445 23.80 2.63 13.81
CA ILE A 445 24.78 3.32 12.97
C ILE A 445 26.10 2.56 13.02
N GLN A 446 26.58 2.15 11.85
CA GLN A 446 27.88 1.57 11.63
C GLN A 446 28.51 2.29 10.43
N ILE A 447 29.76 2.71 10.58
CA ILE A 447 30.49 3.41 9.54
C ILE A 447 31.85 2.75 9.42
N TYR A 448 32.18 2.32 8.21
CA TYR A 448 33.42 1.62 7.88
C TYR A 448 34.23 2.45 6.88
N ALA A 449 35.52 2.59 7.13
CA ALA A 449 36.50 3.22 6.24
C ALA A 449 36.95 2.26 5.12
N ALA A 450 36.01 1.51 4.54
CA ALA A 450 36.25 0.55 3.48
C ALA A 450 35.00 0.32 2.61
N GLU A 451 35.21 -0.18 1.39
CA GLU A 451 34.18 -0.77 0.54
C GLU A 451 33.96 -2.20 1.02
N LEU A 452 32.92 -2.43 1.83
CA LEU A 452 32.55 -3.78 2.23
C LEU A 452 31.83 -4.50 1.09
N SER A 453 32.06 -5.80 0.96
CA SER A 453 31.29 -6.62 0.04
C SER A 453 29.84 -6.74 0.51
N VAL A 454 28.90 -7.06 -0.38
CA VAL A 454 27.49 -7.30 0.00
C VAL A 454 27.38 -8.42 1.05
N ALA A 455 28.21 -9.45 0.96
CA ALA A 455 28.24 -10.54 1.93
C ALA A 455 28.72 -10.06 3.30
N ASP A 456 29.74 -9.20 3.34
CA ASP A 456 30.20 -8.60 4.58
C ASP A 456 29.12 -7.69 5.16
N ILE A 457 28.48 -6.83 4.36
CA ILE A 457 27.39 -5.94 4.79
C ILE A 457 26.26 -6.75 5.46
N LEU A 458 25.80 -7.84 4.83
CA LEU A 458 24.76 -8.70 5.41
C LEU A 458 25.21 -9.33 6.74
N SER A 459 26.48 -9.70 6.84
CA SER A 459 27.06 -10.25 8.06
C SER A 459 27.18 -9.18 9.17
N GLU A 460 27.63 -7.97 8.84
CA GLU A 460 27.77 -6.82 9.75
C GLU A 460 26.42 -6.27 10.21
N VAL A 461 25.37 -6.36 9.36
CA VAL A 461 23.99 -6.09 9.77
C VAL A 461 23.55 -7.04 10.88
N ALA A 462 23.88 -8.33 10.76
CA ALA A 462 23.47 -9.36 11.71
C ALA A 462 24.32 -9.37 12.99
N ALA A 463 25.63 -9.23 12.84
CA ALA A 463 26.62 -9.26 13.91
C ALA A 463 27.76 -8.28 13.59
N PRO A 464 27.67 -7.02 14.07
CA PRO A 464 28.71 -6.01 13.84
C PRO A 464 30.07 -6.46 14.38
N LEU A 465 31.13 -6.13 13.65
CA LEU A 465 32.51 -6.61 13.79
C LEU A 465 32.65 -8.13 13.59
N GLY A 466 31.68 -8.77 12.93
CA GLY A 466 31.64 -10.22 12.73
C GLY A 466 32.55 -10.70 11.59
N THR A 467 32.90 -9.83 10.65
CA THR A 467 33.80 -10.14 9.53
C THR A 467 35.18 -9.53 9.74
N ALA A 468 36.20 -10.12 9.09
CA ALA A 468 37.55 -9.57 9.13
C ALA A 468 37.64 -8.18 8.49
N ALA A 469 36.87 -7.94 7.41
CA ALA A 469 36.81 -6.66 6.74
C ALA A 469 36.14 -5.59 7.62
N GLY A 470 34.99 -5.91 8.23
CA GLY A 470 34.30 -5.01 9.15
C GLY A 470 35.14 -4.68 10.39
N ALA A 471 35.70 -5.70 11.05
CA ALA A 471 36.51 -5.50 12.25
C ALA A 471 37.78 -4.66 12.03
N SER A 472 38.39 -4.74 10.85
CA SER A 472 39.61 -3.98 10.53
C SER A 472 39.37 -2.57 9.99
N SER A 473 38.13 -2.25 9.60
CA SER A 473 37.80 -0.97 8.95
C SER A 473 36.75 -0.14 9.69
N ILE A 474 36.21 -0.61 10.82
CA ILE A 474 35.22 0.15 11.59
C ILE A 474 35.79 1.53 11.98
N TRP A 475 35.06 2.57 11.60
CA TRP A 475 35.35 3.96 11.94
C TRP A 475 34.44 4.46 13.05
N TYR A 476 33.15 4.10 13.01
CA TYR A 476 32.18 4.42 14.07
C TYR A 476 31.17 3.29 14.24
N LEU A 477 30.89 2.93 15.49
CA LEU A 477 29.90 1.90 15.83
C LEU A 477 29.05 2.35 17.01
N ASN A 478 27.78 2.64 16.76
CA ASN A 478 26.79 2.85 17.80
C ASN A 478 25.45 2.26 17.39
N LEU A 479 25.10 1.14 18.00
CA LEU A 479 23.88 0.43 17.67
C LEU A 479 22.63 1.08 18.24
N ASN A 480 22.80 1.91 19.27
CA ASN A 480 21.71 2.57 19.96
C ASN A 480 22.04 4.02 20.31
N PRO A 481 22.14 4.89 19.29
CA PRO A 481 22.52 6.27 19.51
C PRO A 481 21.47 7.03 20.33
N THR A 482 21.95 7.88 21.21
CA THR A 482 21.18 8.78 22.08
C THR A 482 21.61 10.23 21.83
N PRO A 483 20.77 11.22 22.19
CA PRO A 483 21.16 12.63 22.09
C PRO A 483 22.38 13.02 22.94
N ALA A 484 22.85 12.18 23.87
CA ALA A 484 24.08 12.43 24.61
C ALA A 484 25.34 12.03 23.82
N ASP A 485 25.19 11.25 22.75
CA ASP A 485 26.33 10.77 21.94
C ASP A 485 26.89 11.82 20.97
N ILE A 486 26.27 13.01 20.90
CA ILE A 486 26.70 14.13 20.03
C ILE A 486 27.90 14.92 20.57
N THR A 487 28.47 14.53 21.71
CA THR A 487 29.62 15.21 22.35
C THR A 487 30.95 14.45 22.21
N ASP A 488 31.07 13.53 21.25
CA ASP A 488 32.36 12.92 20.91
C ASP A 488 33.18 13.84 19.98
#